data_AF-A0A946DLX9-F1
#
_entry.id   AF-A0A946DLX9-F1
#
_cell.length_a   1.000
_cell.length_b   1.000
_cell.length_c   1.000
_cell.angle_alpha   90.00
_cell.angle_beta   90.00
_cell.angle_gamma   90.00
#
_symmetry.space_group_name_H-M   'P 1'
#
loop_
_entity.id
_entity.type
_entity.pdbx_description
1 polymer ?
#
loop_
_entity_poly.entity_id
_entity_poly.type
_entity_poly.pdbx_seq_one_letter_code
_entity_poly.pdbx_strand_id
1 'polypeptide(L)'
;MVVVVIIGVLIALITPAIFASVRKAREAAVRTDITDLEKGITSFKTEFGGIAPPSYINFPSNPADWNTSTYARSRAIIRRIWPQFNFAANGGDTGLTGELNGAECLVFFLGGVPDSSGGLDGFSKNPSQPFKKGGPRVGPFYNFDSGRLTKPDASGNSKAPEYLDPLPGQITPYIYLSSYDGRGYRSEDGTKLQTDALTTSATPWYTQVGGTQKFKPKTHQIISPGSDNKYGTFGDYDGKNFKSPSIDDEDNITNFSSARLTP
;
A
#
# COMPACT_ATOMS: atom_id res chain seq x y z
N MET A 1 -24.72 49.71 5.31
CA MET A 1 -24.06 49.15 4.10
C MET A 1 -22.54 49.01 4.24
N VAL A 2 -21.85 49.95 4.89
CA VAL A 2 -20.37 49.91 5.08
C VAL A 2 -19.88 48.60 5.73
N VAL A 3 -20.60 48.08 6.73
CA VAL A 3 -20.22 46.82 7.43
C VAL A 3 -20.23 45.60 6.50
N VAL A 4 -21.22 45.49 5.59
CA VAL A 4 -21.31 44.37 4.65
C VAL A 4 -20.16 44.42 3.62
N VAL A 5 -19.75 45.63 3.21
CA VAL A 5 -18.60 45.83 2.32
C VAL A 5 -17.29 45.43 3.01
N ILE A 6 -17.09 45.84 4.26
CA ILE A 6 -15.90 45.46 5.04
C ILE A 6 -15.83 43.94 5.23
N ILE A 7 -16.95 43.29 5.61
CA ILE A 7 -17.01 41.83 5.76
C ILE A 7 -16.71 41.13 4.42
N GLY A 8 -17.29 41.62 3.32
CA GLY A 8 -17.04 41.06 1.98
C GLY A 8 -15.56 41.12 1.57
N VAL A 9 -14.89 42.26 1.82
CA VAL A 9 -13.46 42.43 1.53
C VAL A 9 -12.59 41.54 2.43
N LEU A 10 -12.92 41.45 3.72
CA LEU A 10 -12.18 40.57 4.64
C LEU A 10 -12.30 39.10 4.25
N ILE A 11 -13.50 38.63 3.90
CA ILE A 11 -13.71 37.25 3.42
C ILE A 11 -12.92 37.01 2.13
N ALA A 12 -12.95 37.94 1.18
CA ALA A 12 -12.22 37.81 -0.08
C ALA A 12 -10.69 37.67 0.12
N LEU A 13 -10.13 38.37 1.10
CA LEU A 13 -8.69 38.31 1.41
C LEU A 13 -8.29 37.05 2.18
N ILE A 14 -9.17 36.53 3.05
CA ILE A 14 -8.85 35.39 3.92
C ILE A 14 -9.04 34.05 3.19
N THR A 15 -9.99 33.98 2.25
CA THR A 15 -10.40 32.74 1.58
C THR A 15 -9.24 31.98 0.90
N PRO A 16 -8.35 32.61 0.11
CA PRO A 16 -7.23 31.90 -0.53
C PRO A 16 -6.24 31.29 0.47
N ALA A 17 -6.01 31.97 1.60
CA ALA A 17 -5.10 31.50 2.64
C ALA A 17 -5.65 30.28 3.38
N ILE A 18 -6.96 30.24 3.65
CA ILE A 18 -7.64 29.08 4.25
C ILE A 18 -7.54 27.86 3.33
N PHE A 19 -7.81 28.02 2.04
CA PHE A 19 -7.75 26.88 1.12
C PHE A 19 -6.34 26.30 1.01
N ALA A 20 -5.31 27.15 0.98
CA ALA A 20 -3.92 26.70 0.97
C ALA A 20 -3.53 25.96 2.26
N SER A 21 -4.00 26.42 3.43
CA SER A 21 -3.69 25.78 4.72
C SER A 21 -4.41 24.45 4.90
N VAL A 22 -5.69 24.36 4.51
CA VAL A 22 -6.46 23.10 4.54
C VAL A 22 -5.81 22.05 3.64
N ARG A 23 -5.33 22.43 2.45
CA ARG A 23 -4.65 21.50 1.55
C ARG A 23 -3.38 20.92 2.18
N LYS A 24 -2.52 21.76 2.76
CA LYS A 24 -1.31 21.32 3.48
C LYS A 24 -1.64 20.43 4.68
N ALA A 25 -2.70 20.73 5.42
CA ALA A 25 -3.14 19.90 6.54
C ALA A 25 -3.58 18.50 6.08
N ARG A 26 -4.28 18.40 4.94
CA ARG A 26 -4.67 17.12 4.34
C ARG A 26 -3.48 16.31 3.87
N GLU A 27 -2.52 16.94 3.20
CA GLU A 27 -1.26 16.28 2.81
C GLU A 27 -0.47 15.78 4.02
N ALA A 28 -0.43 16.57 5.10
CA ALA A 28 0.19 16.17 6.35
C ALA A 28 -0.52 14.94 6.96
N ALA A 29 -1.85 14.86 6.86
CA ALA A 29 -2.59 13.68 7.28
C ALA A 29 -2.20 12.43 6.48
N VAL A 30 -2.07 12.52 5.15
CA VAL A 30 -1.57 11.42 4.31
C VAL A 30 -0.16 11.00 4.74
N ARG A 31 0.72 11.96 5.03
CA ARG A 31 2.09 11.67 5.51
C ARG A 31 2.11 10.95 6.85
N THR A 32 1.27 11.39 7.79
CA THR A 32 1.10 10.71 9.07
C THR A 32 0.62 9.28 8.86
N ASP A 33 -0.36 9.10 7.97
CA ASP A 33 -0.92 7.79 7.63
C ASP A 33 0.15 6.85 7.03
N ILE A 34 0.95 7.33 6.07
CA ILE A 34 2.11 6.61 5.52
C ILE A 34 3.12 6.27 6.62
N THR A 35 3.44 7.21 7.51
CA THR A 35 4.38 6.99 8.62
C THR A 35 3.88 5.90 9.55
N ASP A 36 2.57 5.85 9.81
CA ASP A 36 1.96 4.83 10.65
C ASP A 36 1.91 3.46 9.95
N LEU A 37 1.71 3.43 8.63
CA LEU A 37 1.90 2.21 7.81
C LEU A 37 3.36 1.71 7.88
N GLU A 38 4.36 2.59 7.80
CA GLU A 38 5.78 2.21 7.95
C GLU A 38 6.09 1.64 9.34
N LYS A 39 5.47 2.18 10.40
CA LYS A 39 5.55 1.61 11.75
C LYS A 39 4.92 0.22 11.79
N GLY A 40 3.77 0.03 11.17
CA GLY A 40 3.13 -1.29 11.05
C GLY A 40 4.01 -2.31 10.33
N ILE A 41 4.64 -1.92 9.22
CA ILE A 41 5.64 -2.75 8.51
C ILE A 41 6.79 -3.10 9.44
N THR A 42 7.30 -2.15 10.22
CA THR A 42 8.40 -2.38 11.16
C THR A 42 7.99 -3.35 12.27
N SER A 43 6.78 -3.24 12.81
CA SER A 43 6.22 -4.18 13.79
C SER A 43 6.05 -5.58 13.20
N PHE A 44 5.51 -5.70 11.99
CA PHE A 44 5.40 -6.97 11.27
C PHE A 44 6.78 -7.62 11.10
N LYS A 45 7.78 -6.85 10.63
CA LYS A 45 9.15 -7.34 10.48
C LYS A 45 9.71 -7.84 11.80
N THR A 46 9.47 -7.13 12.89
CA THR A 46 9.97 -7.52 14.22
C THR A 46 9.37 -8.86 14.66
N GLU A 47 8.06 -9.05 14.45
CA GLU A 47 7.38 -10.30 14.79
C GLU A 47 7.85 -11.48 13.93
N PHE A 48 8.00 -11.28 12.62
CA PHE A 48 8.30 -12.34 11.66
C PHE A 48 9.79 -12.39 11.26
N GLY A 49 10.70 -12.21 12.21
CA GLY A 49 12.13 -12.51 12.02
C GLY A 49 12.86 -11.61 11.02
N GLY A 50 12.46 -10.35 10.92
CA GLY A 50 13.06 -9.33 10.06
C GLY A 50 12.53 -9.29 8.63
N ILE A 51 11.54 -10.12 8.29
CA ILE A 51 11.02 -10.26 6.93
C ILE A 51 9.95 -9.18 6.67
N ALA A 52 10.17 -8.34 5.66
CA ALA A 52 9.16 -7.36 5.25
C ALA A 52 7.93 -8.03 4.61
N PRO A 53 6.74 -7.42 4.71
CA PRO A 53 5.61 -7.80 3.88
C PRO A 53 6.04 -7.87 2.39
N PRO A 54 5.61 -8.90 1.65
CA PRO A 54 5.82 -8.95 0.21
C PRO A 54 4.90 -7.95 -0.49
N SER A 55 5.23 -7.59 -1.74
CA SER A 55 4.33 -6.78 -2.60
C SER A 55 3.64 -7.61 -3.69
N TYR A 56 3.73 -8.93 -3.59
CA TYR A 56 2.97 -9.86 -4.41
C TYR A 56 2.92 -11.21 -3.70
N ILE A 57 1.75 -11.85 -3.71
CA ILE A 57 1.63 -13.26 -3.37
C ILE A 57 0.55 -13.90 -4.23
N ASN A 58 0.70 -15.18 -4.54
CA ASN A 58 -0.32 -15.95 -5.24
C ASN A 58 -0.69 -17.16 -4.40
N PHE A 59 -1.96 -17.26 -4.04
CA PHE A 59 -2.51 -18.35 -3.26
C PHE A 59 -3.24 -19.34 -4.17
N PRO A 60 -2.89 -20.64 -4.13
CA PRO A 60 -3.57 -21.62 -4.94
C PRO A 60 -4.98 -21.89 -4.39
N SER A 61 -5.93 -22.11 -5.31
CA SER A 61 -7.27 -22.59 -4.95
C SER A 61 -7.25 -24.04 -4.46
N ASN A 62 -6.31 -24.85 -4.95
CA ASN A 62 -6.07 -26.20 -4.47
C ASN A 62 -4.72 -26.29 -3.71
N PRO A 63 -4.71 -26.73 -2.43
CA PRO A 63 -3.48 -26.91 -1.65
C PRO A 63 -2.37 -27.74 -2.34
N ALA A 64 -2.73 -28.68 -3.22
CA ALA A 64 -1.75 -29.49 -3.96
C ALA A 64 -0.87 -28.63 -4.89
N ASP A 65 -1.42 -27.52 -5.41
CA ASP A 65 -0.77 -26.69 -6.42
C ASP A 65 0.41 -25.87 -5.88
N TRP A 66 0.53 -25.77 -4.55
CA TRP A 66 1.71 -25.18 -3.89
C TRP A 66 3.03 -25.81 -4.34
N ASN A 67 3.02 -27.05 -4.83
CA ASN A 67 4.22 -27.75 -5.31
C ASN A 67 4.52 -27.52 -6.79
N THR A 68 3.71 -26.74 -7.50
CA THR A 68 3.94 -26.40 -8.91
C THR A 68 4.86 -25.17 -9.05
N SER A 69 5.45 -24.98 -10.23
CA SER A 69 6.33 -23.85 -10.53
C SER A 69 5.64 -22.50 -10.39
N THR A 70 4.34 -22.43 -10.69
CA THR A 70 3.51 -21.21 -10.57
C THR A 70 3.53 -20.62 -9.16
N TYR A 71 3.48 -21.46 -8.13
CA TYR A 71 3.40 -21.03 -6.73
C TYR A 71 4.71 -21.14 -5.98
N ALA A 72 5.80 -21.59 -6.62
CA ALA A 72 7.08 -21.86 -5.97
C ALA A 72 7.64 -20.63 -5.22
N ARG A 73 7.52 -19.43 -5.83
CA ARG A 73 7.95 -18.18 -5.20
C ARG A 73 7.08 -17.82 -4.00
N SER A 74 5.76 -17.84 -4.17
CA SER A 74 4.81 -17.53 -3.09
C SER A 74 5.01 -18.48 -1.91
N ARG A 75 5.19 -19.77 -2.20
CA ARG A 75 5.49 -20.80 -1.20
C ARG A 75 6.77 -20.48 -0.43
N ALA A 76 7.83 -20.08 -1.11
CA ALA A 76 9.10 -19.73 -0.49
C ALA A 76 8.96 -18.49 0.42
N ILE A 77 8.19 -17.48 0.00
CA ILE A 77 7.91 -16.29 0.82
C ILE A 77 7.11 -16.66 2.06
N ILE A 78 6.00 -17.38 1.90
CA ILE A 78 5.15 -17.84 3.02
C ILE A 78 5.94 -18.69 4.00
N ARG A 79 6.81 -19.59 3.51
CA ARG A 79 7.68 -20.41 4.37
C ARG A 79 8.68 -19.57 5.17
N ARG A 80 9.17 -18.45 4.62
CA ARG A 80 10.06 -17.54 5.35
C ARG A 80 9.31 -16.88 6.51
N ILE A 81 8.09 -16.39 6.27
CA ILE A 81 7.27 -15.69 7.28
C ILE A 81 6.77 -16.69 8.34
N TRP A 82 6.24 -17.83 7.90
CA TRP A 82 5.72 -18.90 8.75
C TRP A 82 6.41 -20.24 8.42
N PRO A 83 7.51 -20.59 9.12
CA PRO A 83 8.27 -21.81 8.85
C PRO A 83 7.47 -23.12 8.96
N GLN A 84 6.44 -23.14 9.81
CA GLN A 84 5.59 -24.30 10.05
C GLN A 84 4.30 -24.32 9.20
N PHE A 85 4.14 -23.36 8.28
CA PHE A 85 2.91 -23.20 7.50
C PHE A 85 2.47 -24.52 6.87
N ASN A 86 1.23 -24.94 7.17
CA ASN A 86 0.65 -26.14 6.60
C ASN A 86 0.10 -25.85 5.20
N PHE A 87 0.91 -26.13 4.18
CA PHE A 87 0.53 -25.96 2.78
C PHE A 87 -0.58 -26.91 2.33
N ALA A 88 -0.76 -28.07 2.98
CA ALA A 88 -1.86 -28.98 2.66
C ALA A 88 -3.23 -28.45 3.14
N ALA A 89 -3.24 -27.48 4.04
CA ALA A 89 -4.44 -26.85 4.59
C ALA A 89 -4.52 -25.34 4.31
N ASN A 90 -3.70 -24.80 3.39
CA ASN A 90 -3.58 -23.37 3.12
C ASN A 90 -3.45 -22.51 4.39
N GLY A 91 -2.70 -22.98 5.38
CA GLY A 91 -2.54 -22.25 6.64
C GLY A 91 -3.83 -22.08 7.44
N GLY A 92 -4.85 -22.92 7.21
CA GLY A 92 -6.11 -22.90 7.95
C GLY A 92 -7.22 -22.03 7.35
N ASP A 93 -7.03 -21.49 6.14
CA ASP A 93 -8.08 -20.79 5.39
C ASP A 93 -8.13 -21.26 3.93
N THR A 94 -9.29 -21.74 3.49
CA THR A 94 -9.52 -22.19 2.10
C THR A 94 -10.18 -21.13 1.23
N GLY A 95 -10.57 -19.98 1.79
CA GLY A 95 -11.25 -18.90 1.07
C GLY A 95 -10.30 -17.89 0.42
N LEU A 96 -9.06 -17.79 0.90
CA LEU A 96 -8.04 -16.90 0.34
C LEU A 96 -7.33 -17.58 -0.84
N THR A 97 -7.75 -17.25 -2.06
CA THR A 97 -7.21 -17.84 -3.30
C THR A 97 -7.02 -16.77 -4.36
N GLY A 98 -5.97 -16.86 -5.16
CA GLY A 98 -5.64 -15.93 -6.24
C GLY A 98 -4.43 -15.05 -5.96
N GLU A 99 -4.15 -14.13 -6.88
CA GLU A 99 -3.06 -13.16 -6.78
C GLU A 99 -3.47 -12.01 -5.85
N LEU A 100 -2.58 -11.59 -4.97
CA LEU A 100 -2.63 -10.30 -4.30
C LEU A 100 -1.53 -9.41 -4.86
N ASN A 101 -1.91 -8.20 -5.26
CA ASN A 101 -0.99 -7.15 -5.65
C ASN A 101 -0.34 -6.49 -4.42
N GLY A 102 0.48 -5.46 -4.64
CA GLY A 102 1.16 -4.76 -3.55
C GLY A 102 0.21 -4.05 -2.56
N ALA A 103 -0.82 -3.38 -3.06
CA ALA A 103 -1.83 -2.68 -2.24
C ALA A 103 -2.59 -3.68 -1.35
N GLU A 104 -3.03 -4.79 -1.93
CA GLU A 104 -3.69 -5.88 -1.22
C GLU A 104 -2.77 -6.57 -0.21
N CYS A 105 -1.51 -6.80 -0.58
CA CYS A 105 -0.53 -7.35 0.35
C CYS A 105 -0.31 -6.42 1.55
N LEU A 106 -0.26 -5.11 1.35
CA LEU A 106 -0.11 -4.16 2.45
C LEU A 106 -1.25 -4.33 3.48
N VAL A 107 -2.49 -4.39 3.01
CA VAL A 107 -3.65 -4.59 3.89
C VAL A 107 -3.65 -5.97 4.52
N PHE A 108 -3.41 -7.03 3.74
CA PHE A 108 -3.42 -8.40 4.24
C PHE A 108 -2.34 -8.64 5.29
N PHE A 109 -1.10 -8.22 5.05
CA PHE A 109 0.01 -8.50 5.97
C PHE A 109 0.03 -7.59 7.20
N LEU A 110 -0.50 -6.38 7.12
CA LEU A 110 -0.59 -5.50 8.29
C LEU A 110 -1.90 -5.68 9.06
N GLY A 111 -3.00 -6.01 8.39
CA GLY A 111 -4.32 -6.13 8.97
C GLY A 111 -4.67 -7.57 9.34
N GLY A 112 -4.17 -8.54 8.59
CA GLY A 112 -4.45 -9.96 8.81
C GLY A 112 -5.61 -10.51 8.00
N VAL A 113 -6.12 -11.67 8.43
CA VAL A 113 -7.21 -12.37 7.74
C VAL A 113 -8.56 -11.73 8.05
N PRO A 114 -9.38 -11.37 7.04
CA PRO A 114 -10.71 -10.84 7.26
C PRO A 114 -11.64 -11.84 7.99
N ASP A 115 -12.34 -11.36 9.01
CA ASP A 115 -13.41 -12.08 9.68
C ASP A 115 -14.70 -12.11 8.81
N SER A 116 -15.79 -12.68 9.34
CA SER A 116 -17.10 -12.69 8.67
C SER A 116 -17.73 -11.31 8.49
N SER A 117 -17.27 -10.33 9.28
CA SER A 117 -17.72 -8.94 9.32
C SER A 117 -16.91 -8.05 8.37
N GLY A 118 -15.82 -8.56 7.78
CA GLY A 118 -14.84 -7.81 7.01
C GLY A 118 -13.79 -7.09 7.86
N GLY A 119 -13.78 -7.30 9.18
CA GLY A 119 -12.79 -6.78 10.11
C GLY A 119 -11.45 -7.52 9.98
N LEU A 120 -10.36 -6.78 10.16
CA LEU A 120 -8.99 -7.28 10.03
C LEU A 120 -8.40 -7.52 11.44
N ASP A 121 -8.28 -8.78 11.85
CA ASP A 121 -7.95 -9.18 13.22
C ASP A 121 -6.59 -9.91 13.33
N GLY A 122 -5.62 -9.53 12.49
CA GLY A 122 -4.28 -10.12 12.49
C GLY A 122 -4.25 -11.58 12.01
N PHE A 123 -3.28 -12.35 12.48
CA PHE A 123 -3.06 -13.76 12.14
C PHE A 123 -3.21 -14.66 13.37
N SER A 124 -3.50 -15.95 13.17
CA SER A 124 -3.54 -16.91 14.27
C SER A 124 -2.15 -17.09 14.90
N LYS A 125 -2.09 -17.20 16.23
CA LYS A 125 -0.86 -17.62 16.93
C LYS A 125 -0.47 -19.09 16.67
N ASN A 126 -1.30 -19.89 15.99
CA ASN A 126 -0.90 -21.22 15.55
C ASN A 126 0.03 -21.10 14.32
N PRO A 127 1.34 -21.39 14.45
CA PRO A 127 2.31 -21.17 13.37
C PRO A 127 2.10 -22.11 12.16
N SER A 128 1.38 -23.22 12.35
CA SER A 128 1.02 -24.13 11.26
C SER A 128 -0.24 -23.70 10.50
N GLN A 129 -1.07 -22.87 11.12
CA GLN A 129 -2.33 -22.40 10.58
C GLN A 129 -2.53 -20.89 10.83
N PRO A 130 -1.64 -20.03 10.33
CA PRO A 130 -1.70 -18.59 10.61
C PRO A 130 -2.94 -17.91 10.03
N PHE A 131 -3.61 -18.52 9.05
CA PHE A 131 -4.81 -17.97 8.43
C PHE A 131 -6.11 -18.48 9.07
N LYS A 132 -6.03 -19.46 9.98
CA LYS A 132 -7.20 -19.93 10.72
C LYS A 132 -7.88 -18.76 11.42
N LYS A 133 -9.20 -18.65 11.27
CA LYS A 133 -10.01 -17.59 11.89
C LYS A 133 -10.27 -17.87 13.38
N GLY A 134 -10.41 -16.79 14.15
CA GLY A 134 -10.65 -16.84 15.60
C GLY A 134 -9.43 -17.26 16.44
N GLY A 135 -9.67 -17.41 17.74
CA GLY A 135 -8.64 -17.76 18.73
C GLY A 135 -7.60 -16.66 18.97
N PRO A 136 -6.51 -16.96 19.70
CA PRO A 136 -5.45 -15.99 19.96
C PRO A 136 -4.80 -15.48 18.68
N ARG A 137 -4.65 -14.15 18.58
CA ARG A 137 -4.13 -13.45 17.40
C ARG A 137 -2.77 -12.80 17.63
N VAL A 138 -2.04 -12.59 16.54
CA VAL A 138 -0.86 -11.74 16.44
C VAL A 138 -1.11 -10.64 15.42
N GLY A 139 -0.79 -9.40 15.77
CA GLY A 139 -1.32 -8.22 15.09
C GLY A 139 -2.78 -7.92 15.50
N PRO A 140 -3.51 -7.11 14.72
CA PRO A 140 -3.05 -6.40 13.51
C PRO A 140 -1.89 -5.45 13.82
N PHE A 141 -1.03 -5.23 12.84
CA PHE A 141 0.13 -4.33 12.92
C PHE A 141 -0.19 -2.89 12.53
N TYR A 142 -1.35 -2.68 11.90
CA TYR A 142 -1.92 -1.38 11.59
C TYR A 142 -3.44 -1.44 11.71
N ASN A 143 -4.05 -0.41 12.30
CA ASN A 143 -5.49 -0.33 12.47
C ASN A 143 -6.12 0.35 11.26
N PHE A 144 -6.56 -0.44 10.28
CA PHE A 144 -7.18 0.09 9.06
C PHE A 144 -8.55 0.69 9.35
N ASP A 145 -8.76 1.93 8.89
CA ASP A 145 -10.08 2.54 8.87
C ASP A 145 -10.97 1.82 7.86
N SER A 146 -12.00 1.14 8.35
CA SER A 146 -12.96 0.41 7.51
C SER A 146 -13.63 1.27 6.43
N GLY A 147 -13.76 2.59 6.64
CA GLY A 147 -14.31 3.52 5.65
C GLY A 147 -13.37 3.81 4.48
N ARG A 148 -12.09 3.48 4.62
CA ARG A 148 -11.05 3.63 3.59
C ARG A 148 -10.61 2.30 2.98
N LEU A 149 -11.16 1.19 3.48
CA LEU A 149 -10.98 -0.11 2.84
C LEU A 149 -11.88 -0.22 1.63
N THR A 150 -11.29 -0.34 0.45
CA THR A 150 -12.03 -0.60 -0.78
C THR A 150 -12.09 -2.08 -1.04
N LYS A 151 -13.24 -2.54 -1.53
CA LYS A 151 -13.35 -3.90 -2.00
C LYS A 151 -12.50 -4.06 -3.27
N PRO A 152 -11.97 -5.26 -3.50
CA PRO A 152 -11.29 -5.61 -4.74
C PRO A 152 -12.07 -5.20 -5.99
N ASP A 153 -11.34 -4.90 -7.07
CA ASP A 153 -11.85 -4.43 -8.36
C ASP A 153 -13.14 -5.13 -8.85
N ALA A 154 -13.92 -4.40 -9.67
CA ALA A 154 -15.17 -4.93 -10.23
C ALA A 154 -14.96 -6.19 -11.12
N SER A 155 -13.73 -6.45 -11.55
CA SER A 155 -13.30 -7.62 -12.31
C SER A 155 -13.30 -8.91 -11.47
N GLY A 156 -13.37 -8.80 -10.13
CA GLY A 156 -13.31 -9.93 -9.22
C GLY A 156 -11.92 -10.57 -9.18
N ASN A 157 -10.87 -9.87 -9.60
CA ASN A 157 -9.50 -10.37 -9.63
C ASN A 157 -8.79 -10.13 -8.31
N SER A 158 -9.06 -9.00 -7.66
CA SER A 158 -8.54 -8.72 -6.33
C SER A 158 -9.24 -9.60 -5.27
N LYS A 159 -8.47 -10.09 -4.30
CA LYS A 159 -8.84 -11.14 -3.33
C LYS A 159 -8.68 -10.69 -1.89
N ALA A 160 -8.14 -9.49 -1.67
CA ALA A 160 -8.13 -8.81 -0.38
C ALA A 160 -8.52 -7.33 -0.56
N PRO A 161 -8.90 -6.63 0.53
CA PRO A 161 -9.17 -5.21 0.46
C PRO A 161 -7.91 -4.40 0.13
N GLU A 162 -8.09 -3.25 -0.50
CA GLU A 162 -7.05 -2.23 -0.69
C GLU A 162 -7.35 -1.03 0.21
N TYR A 163 -6.38 -0.11 0.38
CA TYR A 163 -6.53 1.00 1.32
C TYR A 163 -6.34 2.36 0.67
N LEU A 164 -7.32 3.23 0.84
CA LEU A 164 -7.30 4.61 0.37
C LEU A 164 -6.59 5.54 1.36
N ASP A 165 -5.98 6.58 0.81
CA ASP A 165 -5.44 7.68 1.61
C ASP A 165 -6.57 8.54 2.23
N PRO A 166 -6.29 9.41 3.21
CA PRO A 166 -7.32 10.21 3.86
C PRO A 166 -7.77 11.45 3.06
N LEU A 167 -7.37 11.61 1.79
CA LEU A 167 -7.80 12.74 0.98
C LEU A 167 -9.30 12.63 0.63
N PRO A 168 -10.06 13.74 0.65
CA PRO A 168 -11.48 13.69 0.31
C PRO A 168 -11.71 13.27 -1.14
N GLY A 169 -12.63 12.31 -1.34
CA GLY A 169 -12.98 11.83 -2.67
C GLY A 169 -11.98 10.83 -3.27
N GLN A 170 -11.05 10.32 -2.47
CA GLN A 170 -10.08 9.32 -2.90
C GLN A 170 -10.80 8.06 -3.41
N ILE A 171 -10.39 7.56 -4.56
CA ILE A 171 -10.86 6.30 -5.15
C ILE A 171 -9.73 5.35 -5.55
N THR A 172 -8.49 5.84 -5.53
CA THR A 172 -7.29 5.09 -5.91
C THR A 172 -6.50 4.75 -4.64
N PRO A 173 -6.12 3.47 -4.43
CA PRO A 173 -5.48 3.03 -3.18
C PRO A 173 -4.02 3.49 -3.08
N TYR A 174 -3.36 3.19 -1.97
CA TYR A 174 -1.90 3.27 -1.91
C TYR A 174 -1.25 2.20 -2.78
N ILE A 175 -0.13 2.54 -3.44
CA ILE A 175 0.80 1.55 -3.95
C ILE A 175 1.76 1.16 -2.84
N TYR A 176 1.99 -0.15 -2.70
CA TYR A 176 3.05 -0.70 -1.86
C TYR A 176 3.99 -1.57 -2.68
N LEU A 177 5.28 -1.29 -2.54
CA LEU A 177 6.34 -2.05 -3.19
C LEU A 177 7.37 -2.50 -2.17
N SER A 178 7.67 -3.79 -2.16
CA SER A 178 8.68 -4.38 -1.29
C SER A 178 9.98 -4.59 -2.07
N SER A 179 11.11 -4.26 -1.45
CA SER A 179 12.43 -4.63 -1.98
C SER A 179 12.86 -6.05 -1.58
N TYR A 180 11.99 -6.81 -0.92
CA TYR A 180 12.28 -8.17 -0.42
C TYR A 180 13.56 -8.23 0.41
N ASP A 181 13.64 -7.35 1.41
CA ASP A 181 14.79 -7.20 2.31
C ASP A 181 16.08 -6.80 1.56
N GLY A 182 15.95 -5.93 0.56
CA GLY A 182 17.05 -5.38 -0.23
C GLY A 182 17.57 -6.24 -1.37
N ARG A 183 16.78 -7.23 -1.81
CA ARG A 183 16.96 -7.91 -3.10
C ARG A 183 16.51 -7.07 -4.29
N GLY A 184 15.84 -5.94 -4.01
CA GLY A 184 15.33 -4.99 -5.00
C GLY A 184 13.86 -5.24 -5.36
N TYR A 185 13.25 -4.22 -5.94
CA TYR A 185 11.87 -4.30 -6.45
C TYR A 185 11.82 -5.16 -7.71
N ARG A 186 10.76 -5.92 -7.89
CA ARG A 186 10.58 -6.78 -9.06
C ARG A 186 9.57 -6.18 -10.04
N SER A 187 9.94 -6.17 -11.32
CA SER A 187 9.09 -5.64 -12.39
C SER A 187 7.81 -6.44 -12.56
N GLU A 188 7.89 -7.76 -12.36
CA GLU A 188 6.70 -8.62 -12.45
C GLU A 188 5.67 -8.32 -11.36
N ASP A 189 6.09 -7.84 -10.18
CA ASP A 189 5.14 -7.44 -9.13
C ASP A 189 4.54 -6.07 -9.43
N GLY A 190 5.39 -5.18 -9.99
CA GLY A 190 5.00 -3.85 -10.40
C GLY A 190 3.91 -3.84 -11.48
N THR A 191 4.01 -4.73 -12.47
CA THR A 191 3.01 -4.84 -13.55
C THR A 191 1.71 -5.53 -13.11
N LYS A 192 1.69 -6.08 -11.89
CA LYS A 192 0.52 -6.70 -11.25
C LYS A 192 -0.23 -5.76 -10.32
N LEU A 193 0.26 -4.52 -10.16
CA LEU A 193 -0.50 -3.39 -9.63
C LEU A 193 -1.46 -2.90 -10.72
N GLN A 194 -2.40 -3.75 -11.15
CA GLN A 194 -3.49 -3.32 -12.02
C GLN A 194 -4.58 -2.73 -11.13
N THR A 195 -4.37 -1.49 -10.71
CA THR A 195 -5.49 -0.60 -10.44
C THR A 195 -5.79 0.12 -11.76
N ASP A 196 -7.07 0.36 -12.06
CA ASP A 196 -7.51 1.08 -13.28
C ASP A 196 -6.88 2.49 -13.43
N ALA A 197 -6.12 2.96 -12.43
CA ALA A 197 -5.44 4.24 -12.35
C ALA A 197 -3.99 4.26 -12.89
N LEU A 198 -3.37 3.10 -13.21
CA LEU A 198 -2.05 3.07 -13.85
C LEU A 198 -2.21 3.17 -15.38
N THR A 199 -1.89 4.35 -15.94
CA THR A 199 -2.14 4.67 -17.36
C THR A 199 -1.14 4.03 -18.33
N THR A 200 -0.11 3.35 -17.85
CA THR A 200 0.95 2.76 -18.69
C THR A 200 1.48 1.44 -18.14
N SER A 201 2.11 0.63 -18.99
CA SER A 201 2.89 -0.56 -18.60
C SER A 201 4.19 -0.24 -17.85
N ALA A 202 4.35 0.98 -17.32
CA ALA A 202 5.53 1.40 -16.59
C ALA A 202 5.58 0.73 -15.22
N THR A 203 6.79 0.43 -14.75
CA THR A 203 7.01 -0.11 -13.43
C THR A 203 6.77 0.96 -12.36
N PRO A 204 5.94 0.71 -11.33
CA PRO A 204 5.38 1.76 -10.49
C PRO A 204 6.28 2.21 -9.34
N TRP A 205 7.56 2.46 -9.62
CA TRP A 205 8.50 2.95 -8.61
C TRP A 205 9.21 4.20 -9.08
N TYR A 206 9.56 5.04 -8.11
CA TYR A 206 10.50 6.12 -8.32
C TYR A 206 11.93 5.59 -8.34
N THR A 207 12.76 6.19 -9.18
CA THR A 207 14.20 5.94 -9.34
C THR A 207 15.02 7.05 -8.68
N GLN A 208 16.31 6.82 -8.45
CA GLN A 208 17.29 7.85 -8.17
C GLN A 208 17.69 8.53 -9.49
N VAL A 209 18.15 9.79 -9.43
CA VAL A 209 18.64 10.54 -10.59
C VAL A 209 19.60 9.72 -11.45
N GLY A 210 19.33 9.70 -12.76
CA GLY A 210 20.06 8.91 -13.74
C GLY A 210 19.38 7.56 -14.04
N GLY A 211 18.12 7.37 -13.61
CA GLY A 211 17.22 6.27 -14.00
C GLY A 211 17.63 4.84 -13.65
N THR A 212 18.84 4.63 -13.12
CA THR A 212 19.43 3.29 -13.06
C THR A 212 19.15 2.58 -11.73
N GLN A 213 19.04 3.34 -10.63
CA GLN A 213 18.79 2.77 -9.31
C GLN A 213 17.40 3.11 -8.83
N LYS A 214 16.69 2.13 -8.27
CA LYS A 214 15.37 2.37 -7.67
C LYS A 214 15.54 3.15 -6.37
N PHE A 215 14.61 4.05 -6.06
CA PHE A 215 14.64 4.77 -4.80
C PHE A 215 14.30 3.82 -3.63
N LYS A 216 14.88 4.05 -2.44
CA LYS A 216 14.77 3.13 -1.28
C LYS A 216 15.06 1.64 -1.63
N PRO A 217 16.14 1.31 -2.36
CA PRO A 217 16.33 -0.02 -2.96
C PRO A 217 16.45 -1.18 -1.94
N LYS A 218 16.61 -0.85 -0.66
CA LYS A 218 16.76 -1.80 0.45
C LYS A 218 15.54 -1.96 1.36
N THR A 219 14.48 -1.17 1.14
CA THR A 219 13.28 -1.19 2.01
C THR A 219 11.99 -1.36 1.22
N HIS A 220 11.22 -0.30 1.05
CA HIS A 220 9.91 -0.30 0.41
C HIS A 220 9.56 1.12 -0.05
N GLN A 221 8.65 1.21 -1.03
CA GLN A 221 8.00 2.46 -1.40
C GLN A 221 6.51 2.34 -1.06
N ILE A 222 5.97 3.38 -0.43
CA ILE A 222 4.53 3.60 -0.27
C ILE A 222 4.22 4.90 -1.00
N ILE A 223 3.22 4.87 -1.89
CA ILE A 223 2.87 5.99 -2.77
C ILE A 223 1.36 6.19 -2.71
N SER A 224 0.93 7.39 -2.30
CA SER A 224 -0.44 7.87 -2.49
C SER A 224 -0.56 8.55 -3.86
N PRO A 225 -1.69 8.37 -4.55
CA PRO A 225 -2.00 8.98 -5.85
C PRO A 225 -2.40 10.46 -5.75
N GLY A 226 -2.15 11.10 -4.60
CA GLY A 226 -2.50 12.50 -4.42
C GLY A 226 -4.01 12.78 -4.53
N SER A 227 -4.33 14.06 -4.80
CA SER A 227 -5.69 14.59 -4.85
C SER A 227 -6.38 14.37 -6.19
N ASP A 228 -5.64 14.01 -7.24
CA ASP A 228 -6.17 13.77 -8.58
C ASP A 228 -6.55 12.30 -8.85
N ASN A 229 -6.22 11.40 -7.91
CA ASN A 229 -6.45 9.96 -7.96
C ASN A 229 -5.61 9.22 -9.01
N LYS A 230 -4.49 9.81 -9.44
CA LYS A 230 -3.60 9.22 -10.44
C LYS A 230 -2.19 9.09 -9.89
N TYR A 231 -1.46 8.07 -10.36
CA TYR A 231 -0.04 7.95 -10.02
C TYR A 231 0.87 8.53 -11.09
N GLY A 232 0.34 8.72 -12.30
CA GLY A 232 1.08 9.11 -13.49
C GLY A 232 2.09 8.07 -13.98
N THR A 233 3.27 8.51 -14.40
CA THR A 233 4.29 7.67 -15.08
C THR A 233 5.49 7.32 -14.21
N PHE A 234 5.56 7.84 -12.99
CA PHE A 234 6.73 7.75 -12.13
C PHE A 234 7.95 8.48 -12.74
N GLY A 235 9.04 8.61 -11.97
CA GLY A 235 10.22 9.34 -12.44
C GLY A 235 11.43 9.28 -11.50
N ASP A 236 12.43 10.10 -11.81
CA ASP A 236 13.65 10.22 -11.03
C ASP A 236 13.45 11.15 -9.83
N TYR A 237 13.98 10.75 -8.67
CA TYR A 237 13.98 11.54 -7.44
C TYR A 237 15.43 11.83 -7.01
N ASP A 238 15.77 13.10 -6.80
CA ASP A 238 17.11 13.54 -6.43
C ASP A 238 17.38 13.59 -4.92
N GLY A 239 16.39 13.15 -4.13
CA GLY A 239 16.42 13.23 -2.67
C GLY A 239 15.85 14.53 -2.11
N LYS A 240 15.52 15.50 -2.97
CA LYS A 240 14.81 16.74 -2.62
C LYS A 240 13.63 16.99 -3.54
N ASN A 241 13.83 16.89 -4.85
CA ASN A 241 12.88 17.17 -5.90
C ASN A 241 12.77 15.97 -6.85
N PHE A 242 11.60 15.81 -7.46
CA PHE A 242 11.40 14.87 -8.55
C PHE A 242 11.79 15.55 -9.86
N LYS A 243 12.58 14.86 -10.69
CA LYS A 243 12.99 15.34 -12.00
C LYS A 243 11.96 14.88 -13.02
N SER A 244 11.37 15.85 -13.72
CA SER A 244 10.38 15.62 -14.77
C SER A 244 9.23 14.69 -14.36
N PRO A 245 8.56 14.91 -13.21
CA PRO A 245 7.32 14.21 -12.91
C PRO A 245 6.32 14.46 -14.05
N SER A 246 5.50 13.48 -14.37
CA SER A 246 4.33 13.76 -15.21
C SER A 246 3.38 14.70 -14.44
N ILE A 247 2.47 15.37 -15.15
CA ILE A 247 1.47 16.24 -14.49
C ILE A 247 0.65 15.45 -13.46
N ASP A 248 0.39 14.17 -13.76
CA ASP A 248 -0.35 13.24 -12.90
C ASP A 248 0.52 12.69 -11.74
N ASP A 249 1.81 13.03 -11.65
CA ASP A 249 2.69 12.63 -10.52
C ASP A 249 2.87 13.77 -9.50
N GLU A 250 2.57 15.03 -9.87
CA GLU A 250 3.04 16.21 -9.13
C GLU A 250 2.52 16.30 -7.69
N ASP A 251 1.35 15.71 -7.42
CA ASP A 251 0.74 15.73 -6.10
C ASP A 251 0.79 14.39 -5.36
N ASN A 252 1.50 13.40 -5.91
CA ASN A 252 1.79 12.15 -5.21
C ASN A 252 2.49 12.42 -3.87
N ILE A 253 2.22 11.54 -2.90
CA ILE A 253 2.82 11.63 -1.57
C ILE A 253 3.47 10.30 -1.26
N THR A 254 4.77 10.33 -0.92
CA THR A 254 5.57 9.11 -0.74
C THR A 254 6.24 9.06 0.64
N ASN A 255 6.65 7.86 1.05
CA ASN A 255 7.40 7.63 2.29
C ASN A 255 8.85 8.13 2.28
N PHE A 256 9.29 8.81 1.22
CA PHE A 256 10.66 9.27 1.09
C PHE A 256 10.83 10.72 0.65
N SER A 257 9.73 11.42 0.39
CA SER A 257 9.73 12.86 0.19
C SER A 257 9.08 13.56 1.37
N SER A 258 9.65 14.68 1.81
CA SER A 258 9.09 15.54 2.86
C SER A 258 8.04 16.55 2.34
N ALA A 259 7.88 16.68 1.01
CA ALA A 259 6.86 17.49 0.35
C ALA A 259 6.15 16.74 -0.82
N ARG A 260 5.12 17.36 -1.42
CA ARG A 260 4.55 16.90 -2.71
C ARG A 260 5.62 16.87 -3.80
N LEU A 261 5.35 16.20 -4.90
CA LEU A 261 6.27 16.10 -6.04
C LEU A 261 6.19 17.33 -6.95
N THR A 262 6.28 18.53 -6.37
CA THR A 262 6.37 19.75 -7.20
C THR A 262 7.76 19.85 -7.83
N PRO A 263 7.88 20.29 -9.10
CA PRO A 263 9.16 20.55 -9.76
C PRO A 263 10.13 21.44 -8.96
#